data_AF-A0A392NYL8-F1
#
_entry.id   AF-A0A392NYL8-F1
#
_cell.length_a   1.000
_cell.length_b   1.000
_cell.length_c   1.000
_cell.angle_alpha   90.00
_cell.angle_beta   90.00
_cell.angle_gamma   90.00
#
_symmetry.space_group_name_H-M   'P 1'
#
loop_
_entity.id
_entity.type
_entity.pdbx_description
1 polymer ?
#
loop_
_entity_poly.entity_id
_entity_poly.type
_entity_poly.pdbx_seq_one_letter_code
_entity_poly.pdbx_strand_id
1 'polypeptide(L)'
;VKLHFTENARKSIARKAMSKNTGARGLRAIIENVLADAMYEIPDIRTGDDVIDGVVVDEDSIELGSDGLVRGAKILYGKGALDRYLSKEKNDSETTEASGGDQEAETELPSIVASM
;
A
#
# COMPACT_ATOMS: atom_id res chain seq x y z
N VAL A 1 10.77 13.26 4.72
CA VAL A 1 9.47 12.61 4.41
C VAL A 1 9.70 11.40 3.52
N LYS A 2 9.31 10.21 3.97
CA LYS A 2 9.37 8.95 3.21
C LYS A 2 7.97 8.61 2.67
N LEU A 3 7.85 7.98 1.51
CA LEU A 3 6.56 7.53 0.96
C LEU A 3 6.53 6.00 0.86
N HIS A 4 5.47 5.38 1.36
CA HIS A 4 5.29 3.93 1.35
C HIS A 4 3.92 3.56 0.77
N PHE A 5 3.90 2.59 -0.13
CA PHE A 5 2.68 1.97 -0.63
C PHE A 5 2.61 0.53 -0.14
N THR A 6 1.50 0.16 0.49
CA THR A 6 1.28 -1.24 0.87
C THR A 6 1.09 -2.10 -0.39
N GLU A 7 1.27 -3.41 -0.26
CA GLU A 7 1.10 -4.30 -1.40
C GLU A 7 -0.34 -4.26 -1.95
N ASN A 8 -1.32 -4.27 -1.05
CA ASN A 8 -2.73 -4.18 -1.44
C ASN A 8 -3.01 -2.87 -2.16
N ALA A 9 -2.47 -1.74 -1.70
CA ALA A 9 -2.59 -0.46 -2.38
C ALA A 9 -2.11 -0.52 -3.84
N ARG A 10 -0.95 -1.14 -4.10
CA ARG A 10 -0.43 -1.27 -5.48
C ARG A 10 -1.37 -2.09 -6.36
N LYS A 11 -1.92 -3.19 -5.83
CA LYS A 11 -2.90 -4.02 -6.55
C LYS A 11 -4.17 -3.23 -6.83
N SER A 12 -4.71 -2.49 -5.86
CA SER A 12 -5.94 -1.71 -6.02
C SER A 12 -5.77 -0.55 -7.01
N ILE A 13 -4.61 0.12 -7.01
CA ILE A 13 -4.27 1.14 -8.02
C ILE A 13 -4.29 0.52 -9.42
N ALA A 14 -3.66 -0.64 -9.61
CA ALA A 14 -3.64 -1.33 -10.90
C ALA A 14 -5.06 -1.72 -11.35
N ARG A 15 -5.86 -2.34 -10.46
CA ARG A 15 -7.26 -2.69 -10.74
C ARG A 15 -8.08 -1.47 -11.14
N LYS A 16 -7.92 -0.36 -10.42
CA LYS A 16 -8.63 0.91 -10.69
C LYS A 16 -8.21 1.55 -12.02
N ALA A 17 -6.94 1.44 -12.41
CA ALA A 17 -6.45 1.93 -13.70
C ALA A 17 -6.99 1.09 -14.87
N MET A 18 -7.12 -0.23 -14.66
CA MET A 18 -7.72 -1.16 -15.61
C MET A 18 -9.22 -0.89 -15.77
N SER A 19 -9.97 -0.74 -14.67
CA SER A 19 -11.42 -0.50 -14.73
C SER A 19 -11.78 0.81 -15.41
N LYS A 20 -10.92 1.83 -15.31
CA LYS A 20 -11.07 3.11 -16.03
C LYS A 20 -10.66 3.05 -17.51
N ASN A 21 -10.21 1.91 -18.03
CA ASN A 21 -9.69 1.75 -19.41
C ASN A 21 -8.57 2.74 -19.78
N THR A 22 -7.85 3.23 -18.78
CA THR A 22 -6.76 4.21 -18.96
C THR A 22 -5.38 3.55 -19.09
N GLY A 23 -5.27 2.28 -18.71
CA GLY A 23 -4.00 1.54 -18.66
C GLY A 23 -2.94 2.26 -17.82
N ALA A 24 -1.66 2.11 -18.17
CA ALA A 24 -0.55 2.71 -17.44
C ALA A 24 -0.64 4.25 -17.33
N ARG A 25 -1.29 4.92 -18.29
CA ARG A 25 -1.45 6.39 -18.28
C ARG A 25 -2.32 6.86 -17.11
N GLY A 26 -3.29 6.06 -16.70
CA GLY A 26 -4.21 6.39 -15.60
C GLY A 26 -3.59 6.28 -14.21
N LEU A 27 -2.46 5.57 -14.06
CA LEU A 27 -1.81 5.36 -12.77
C LEU A 27 -1.42 6.69 -12.12
N ARG A 28 -0.87 7.62 -12.91
CA ARG A 28 -0.49 8.95 -12.42
C ARG A 28 -1.68 9.69 -11.83
N ALA A 29 -2.79 9.74 -12.56
CA ALA A 29 -3.99 10.44 -12.10
C ALA A 29 -4.58 9.82 -10.81
N ILE A 30 -4.50 8.49 -10.67
CA ILE A 30 -4.93 7.81 -9.44
C ILE A 30 -4.03 8.18 -8.27
N ILE A 31 -2.71 8.12 -8.45
CA ILE A 31 -1.73 8.47 -7.41
C ILE A 31 -1.86 9.94 -7.00
N GLU A 32 -2.02 10.84 -7.97
CA GLU A 32 -2.15 12.28 -7.74
C GLU A 32 -3.38 12.62 -6.89
N ASN A 33 -4.52 11.97 -7.17
CA ASN A 33 -5.72 12.14 -6.37
C ASN A 33 -5.55 11.62 -4.94
N VAL A 34 -4.88 10.48 -4.74
CA VAL A 34 -4.70 9.88 -3.41
C VAL A 34 -3.73 10.70 -2.56
N LEU A 35 -2.72 11.30 -3.19
CA LEU A 35 -1.70 12.09 -2.51
C LEU A 35 -2.04 13.59 -2.40
N ALA A 36 -3.13 14.06 -3.00
CA ALA A 36 -3.46 15.48 -3.08
C ALA A 36 -3.46 16.16 -1.70
N ASP A 37 -4.19 15.59 -0.75
CA ASP A 37 -4.30 16.13 0.61
C ASP A 37 -2.95 16.11 1.34
N ALA A 38 -2.22 14.99 1.23
CA ALA A 38 -0.91 14.85 1.85
C ALA A 38 0.11 15.84 1.27
N MET A 39 0.11 16.06 -0.04
CA MET A 39 0.98 17.04 -0.70
C MET A 39 0.67 18.48 -0.29
N TYR A 40 -0.57 18.78 0.10
CA TYR A 40 -0.95 20.09 0.62
C TYR A 40 -0.54 20.28 2.08
N GLU A 41 -0.66 19.25 2.91
CA GLU A 41 -0.36 19.34 4.34
C GLU A 41 1.14 19.26 4.66
N ILE A 42 1.92 18.54 3.86
CA ILE A 42 3.37 18.32 4.10
C ILE A 42 4.25 19.58 4.03
N PRO A 43 4.04 20.52 3.08
CA PRO A 43 4.87 21.71 2.94
C PRO A 43 4.87 22.63 4.17
N ASP A 44 3.87 22.51 5.05
CA ASP A 44 3.79 23.32 6.27
C ASP A 44 4.94 22.95 7.21
N ILE A 45 5.77 23.95 7.54
CA ILE A 45 6.96 23.77 8.39
C ILE A 45 6.51 23.46 9.82
N ARG A 46 6.54 22.18 10.19
CA ARG A 46 6.26 21.73 11.55
C ARG A 46 7.56 21.51 12.33
N THR A 47 7.60 22.01 13.57
CA THR A 47 8.78 21.96 14.46
C THR A 47 8.49 21.06 15.66
N GLY A 48 9.52 20.39 16.20
CA GLY A 48 9.38 19.54 17.39
C GLY A 48 8.85 18.14 17.04
N ASP A 49 7.87 17.65 17.78
CA ASP A 49 7.28 16.32 17.60
C ASP A 49 6.34 16.23 16.38
N ASP A 50 5.97 17.39 15.80
CA ASP A 50 5.09 17.49 14.63
C ASP A 50 5.82 17.27 13.29
N VAL A 51 7.10 16.89 13.31
CA VAL A 51 7.87 16.62 12.08
C VAL A 51 7.28 15.42 11.35
N ILE A 52 7.01 15.58 10.06
CA ILE A 52 6.48 14.52 9.21
C ILE A 52 7.60 13.55 8.82
N ASP A 53 7.47 12.30 9.26
CA ASP A 53 8.45 11.23 9.00
C ASP A 53 8.13 10.50 7.69
N GLY A 54 6.84 10.21 7.43
CA GLY A 54 6.43 9.60 6.19
C GLY A 54 4.94 9.61 5.89
N VAL A 55 4.59 9.13 4.70
CA VAL A 55 3.24 8.99 4.19
C VAL A 55 3.03 7.53 3.80
N VAL A 56 1.89 6.95 4.20
CA VAL A 56 1.52 5.58 3.88
C VAL A 56 0.23 5.59 3.05
N VAL A 57 0.27 4.88 1.93
CA VAL A 57 -0.88 4.62 1.07
C VAL A 57 -1.27 3.16 1.21
N ASP A 58 -2.49 2.93 1.70
CA ASP A 58 -3.11 1.62 1.83
C ASP A 58 -4.25 1.41 0.81
N GLU A 59 -4.86 0.23 0.81
CA GLU A 59 -5.99 -0.10 -0.08
C GLU A 59 -7.21 0.81 0.16
N ASP A 60 -7.50 1.11 1.42
CA ASP A 60 -8.56 2.03 1.84
C ASP A 60 -8.36 3.45 1.30
N SER A 61 -7.11 3.84 1.00
CA SER A 61 -6.80 5.13 0.40
C SER A 61 -7.23 5.23 -1.07
N ILE A 62 -7.51 4.10 -1.72
CA ILE A 62 -7.78 4.02 -3.16
C ILE A 62 -9.23 3.63 -3.43
N GLU A 63 -9.76 2.72 -2.63
CA GLU A 63 -11.14 2.24 -2.77
C GLU A 63 -12.12 3.18 -2.08
N LEU A 64 -13.38 3.16 -2.54
CA LEU A 64 -14.43 3.95 -1.91
C LEU A 64 -14.87 3.21 -0.65
N GLY A 65 -14.73 3.84 0.52
CA GLY A 65 -15.19 3.23 1.77
C GLY A 65 -16.71 3.00 1.76
N SER A 66 -17.19 2.15 2.67
CA SER A 66 -18.62 1.88 2.87
C SER A 66 -19.44 3.13 3.20
N ASP A 67 -18.80 4.18 3.71
CA ASP A 67 -19.35 5.50 3.99
C ASP A 67 -19.36 6.44 2.75
N GLY A 68 -19.00 5.95 1.57
CA GLY A 68 -18.96 6.73 0.33
C GLY A 68 -17.84 7.77 0.27
N LEU A 69 -16.93 7.77 1.25
CA LEU A 69 -15.77 8.67 1.33
C LEU A 69 -14.50 7.93 0.90
N VAL A 70 -13.69 8.57 0.05
CA VAL A 70 -12.31 8.14 -0.19
C VAL A 70 -11.48 8.71 0.93
N ARG A 71 -10.74 7.85 1.65
CA ARG A 71 -9.81 8.32 2.68
C ARG A 71 -8.50 8.70 1.98
N GLY A 72 -7.95 9.89 2.26
CA GLY A 72 -6.66 10.29 1.71
C GLY A 72 -5.50 9.46 2.29
N ALA A 73 -4.31 9.62 1.71
CA ALA A 73 -3.10 8.97 2.22
C ALA A 73 -2.84 9.33 3.71
N LYS A 74 -2.36 8.36 4.49
CA LYS A 74 -2.07 8.54 5.92
C LYS A 74 -0.74 9.25 6.11
N ILE A 75 -0.71 10.34 6.88
CA ILE A 75 0.52 11.07 7.24
C ILE A 75 0.99 10.62 8.63
N LEU A 76 2.29 10.33 8.75
CA LEU A 76 2.93 9.87 9.99
C LEU A 76 3.83 10.97 10.54
N TYR A 77 3.54 11.38 11.78
CA TYR A 77 4.25 12.43 12.50
C TYR A 77 5.18 11.85 13.59
N GLY A 78 6.27 12.56 13.84
CA GLY A 78 7.31 12.23 14.80
C GLY A 78 8.41 11.35 14.19
N LYS A 79 9.65 11.58 14.61
CA LYS A 79 10.83 10.85 14.11
C LYS A 79 10.65 9.33 14.26
N GLY A 80 10.90 8.59 13.19
CA GLY A 80 10.80 7.12 13.17
C GLY A 80 9.36 6.60 13.28
N ALA A 81 8.35 7.42 12.99
CA ALA A 81 6.96 6.96 12.93
C ALA A 81 6.72 5.95 11.81
N LEU A 82 7.35 6.11 10.64
CA LEU A 82 7.22 5.13 9.56
C LEU A 82 7.83 3.79 9.95
N ASP A 83 9.00 3.78 10.57
CA ASP A 83 9.69 2.54 10.93
C ASP A 83 8.89 1.75 11.99
N ARG A 84 8.24 2.46 12.93
CA ARG A 84 7.28 1.88 13.89
C ARG A 84 6.02 1.34 13.21
N TYR A 85 5.49 2.06 12.22
CA TYR A 85 4.33 1.62 11.44
C TYR A 85 4.63 0.30 10.71
N LEU A 86 5.76 0.23 9.98
CA LEU A 86 6.15 -0.94 9.21
C LEU A 86 6.48 -2.16 10.09
N SER A 87 7.06 -1.93 11.26
CA SER A 87 7.34 -3.00 12.22
C SER A 87 6.05 -3.61 12.80
N LYS A 88 4.98 -2.82 12.89
CA LYS A 88 3.67 -3.29 13.36
C LYS A 88 2.97 -4.17 12.32
N GLU A 89 2.98 -3.75 11.05
CA GLU A 89 2.46 -4.53 9.92
C GLU A 89 3.16 -5.90 9.78
N LYS A 90 4.48 -5.93 10.02
CA LYS A 90 5.25 -7.18 9.96
C LYS A 90 4.86 -8.17 11.07
N ASN A 91 4.58 -7.69 12.27
CA ASN A 91 4.12 -8.52 13.38
C ASN A 91 2.68 -9.03 13.17
N ASP A 92 1.81 -8.24 12.53
CA ASP A 92 0.43 -8.65 12.20
C ASP A 92 0.40 -9.70 11.06
N SER A 93 1.40 -9.70 10.18
CA SER A 93 1.57 -10.75 9.16
C SER A 93 2.14 -12.05 9.75
N GLU A 94 2.99 -11.99 10.79
CA GLU A 94 3.51 -13.18 11.49
C GLU A 94 2.50 -13.84 12.47
N THR A 95 1.46 -13.13 12.92
CA THR A 95 0.42 -13.69 13.82
C THR A 95 -0.69 -14.47 13.09
N THR A 96 -0.78 -14.35 11.76
CA THR A 96 -1.81 -15.05 10.96
C THR A 96 -1.39 -16.45 10.52
N GLU A 97 -0.11 -16.83 10.66
CA GLU A 97 0.40 -18.15 10.23
C GLU A 97 0.45 -19.21 11.34
N ALA A 98 -0.05 -18.92 12.55
CA ALA A 98 -0.11 -19.88 13.66
C ALA A 98 -1.51 -20.52 13.81
N SER A 99 -2.10 -21.03 12.73
CA SER A 99 -3.22 -21.99 12.80
C SER A 99 -3.44 -22.67 11.44
N GLY A 100 -2.69 -23.73 11.18
CA GLY A 100 -2.92 -24.59 10.01
C GLY A 100 -1.74 -25.50 9.71
N GLY A 101 -1.36 -26.32 10.70
CA GLY A 101 -0.53 -27.48 10.39
C GLY A 101 -1.36 -28.50 9.64
N ASP A 102 -0.96 -28.81 8.41
CA ASP A 102 -0.81 -30.18 7.94
C ASP A 102 0.31 -30.19 6.89
N GLN A 103 1.30 -31.04 7.15
CA GLN A 103 2.34 -31.40 6.18
C GLN A 103 1.70 -32.29 5.13
N GLU A 104 1.97 -32.05 3.85
CA GLU A 104 2.06 -33.14 2.87
C GLU A 104 2.97 -32.75 1.70
N ALA A 105 3.59 -33.79 1.16
CA ALA A 105 4.92 -33.80 0.58
C ALA A 105 5.04 -33.34 -0.88
N GLU A 106 6.30 -33.19 -1.28
CA GLU A 106 6.84 -32.91 -2.60
C GLU A 106 6.11 -33.58 -3.78
N THR A 107 6.03 -32.86 -4.90
CA THR A 107 6.46 -33.42 -6.20
C THR A 107 6.69 -32.27 -7.17
N GLU A 108 7.97 -31.98 -7.44
CA GLU A 108 8.36 -31.30 -8.67
C GLU A 108 7.91 -32.15 -9.86
N LEU A 109 7.29 -31.54 -10.86
CA LEU A 109 7.27 -32.09 -12.21
C LEU A 109 7.63 -30.99 -13.23
N PRO A 110 8.57 -31.28 -14.16
CA PRO A 110 9.09 -30.30 -15.10
C PRO A 110 8.12 -30.12 -16.28
N SER A 111 7.85 -28.87 -16.66
CA SER A 111 7.10 -28.58 -17.88
C SER A 111 8.00 -28.72 -19.11
N ILE A 112 8.01 -29.91 -19.70
CA ILE A 112 8.39 -30.16 -21.10
C ILE A 112 7.24 -29.69 -22.02
N VAL A 113 7.60 -29.31 -23.26
CA VAL A 113 6.82 -29.20 -24.53
C VAL A 113 6.85 -27.77 -25.09
N ALA A 114 7.15 -27.50 -26.36
CA ALA A 114 7.76 -28.24 -27.46
C ALA A 114 8.17 -27.24 -28.55
N SER A 115 9.19 -27.60 -29.32
CA SER A 115 9.58 -26.94 -30.56
C SER A 115 8.53 -27.16 -31.66
N MET A 116 8.25 -26.11 -32.43
CA MET A 116 7.92 -26.16 -33.87
C MET A 116 8.58 -24.97 -34.55
#